data_AF-A0A7W0QJ61-F1
#
_entry.id   AF-A0A7W0QJ61-F1
#
_cell.length_a   1.000
_cell.length_b   1.000
_cell.length_c   1.000
_cell.angle_alpha   90.00
_cell.angle_beta   90.00
_cell.angle_gamma   90.00
#
_symmetry.space_group_name_H-M   'P 1'
#
loop_
_entity.id
_entity.type
_entity.pdbx_description
1 polymer ?
#
loop_
_entity_poly.entity_id
_entity_poly.type
_entity_poly.pdbx_seq_one_letter_code
_entity_poly.pdbx_strand_id
1 'polypeptide(L)'
;MKSAPLTKRLDDNVTRGMDMGFTIVVLAGIGYLLDRWLGTTPWLTIALVIVAGVGVFATLKYRYEAAMAEHARERNERAAERAASRPGGVS
;
A
#
# COMPACT_ATOMS: atom_id res chain seq x y z
N MET A 1 -29.12 5.39 -12.72
CA MET A 1 -27.81 6.09 -12.73
C MET A 1 -26.83 5.28 -11.90
N LYS A 2 -25.88 4.56 -12.50
CA LYS A 2 -24.88 3.72 -11.80
C LYS A 2 -23.49 4.25 -12.11
N SER A 3 -23.06 5.27 -11.37
CA SER A 3 -21.72 5.89 -11.45
C SER A 3 -20.81 5.53 -10.25
N ALA A 4 -21.17 4.50 -9.48
CA ALA A 4 -20.54 4.13 -8.21
C ALA A 4 -19.10 3.56 -8.21
N PRO A 5 -18.48 3.06 -9.31
CA PRO A 5 -17.17 2.38 -9.18
C PRO A 5 -15.97 3.32 -9.22
N LEU A 6 -16.08 4.50 -9.85
CA LEU A 6 -14.95 5.43 -10.01
C LEU A 6 -14.74 6.29 -8.76
N THR A 7 -15.82 6.76 -8.15
CA THR A 7 -15.76 7.57 -6.92
C THR A 7 -15.17 6.75 -5.77
N LYS A 8 -15.67 5.53 -5.56
CA LYS A 8 -15.17 4.64 -4.50
C LYS A 8 -13.66 4.35 -4.64
N ARG A 9 -13.18 4.13 -5.87
CA ARG A 9 -11.74 3.92 -6.13
C ARG A 9 -10.92 5.18 -5.85
N LEU A 10 -11.44 6.35 -6.18
CA LEU A 10 -10.76 7.60 -5.92
C LEU A 10 -10.68 7.87 -4.41
N ASP A 11 -11.79 7.68 -3.70
CA ASP A 11 -11.89 7.83 -2.25
C ASP A 11 -10.91 6.89 -1.53
N ASP A 12 -10.89 5.60 -1.89
CA ASP A 12 -10.00 4.60 -1.28
C ASP A 12 -8.51 4.92 -1.50
N ASN A 13 -8.14 5.54 -2.64
CA ASN A 13 -6.77 5.96 -2.92
C ASN A 13 -6.41 7.27 -2.19
N VAL A 14 -7.34 8.23 -2.14
CA VAL A 14 -7.15 9.51 -1.45
C VAL A 14 -7.02 9.31 0.05
N THR A 15 -7.91 8.55 0.68
CA THR A 15 -7.83 8.20 2.11
C THR A 15 -6.49 7.55 2.44
N ARG A 16 -6.01 6.66 1.57
CA ARG A 16 -4.74 5.97 1.76
C ARG A 16 -3.52 6.87 1.61
N GLY A 17 -3.52 7.75 0.60
CA GLY A 17 -2.47 8.75 0.44
C GLY A 17 -2.40 9.69 1.65
N MET A 18 -3.57 10.06 2.19
CA MET A 18 -3.70 10.86 3.40
C MET A 18 -3.13 10.13 4.62
N ASP A 19 -3.45 8.86 4.85
CA ASP A 19 -2.91 8.08 5.98
C ASP A 19 -1.37 7.97 5.92
N MET A 20 -0.81 7.73 4.73
CA MET A 20 0.64 7.66 4.54
C MET A 20 1.30 9.02 4.80
N GLY A 21 0.73 10.10 4.25
CA GLY A 21 1.22 11.46 4.49
C GLY A 21 1.14 11.86 5.96
N PHE A 22 0.03 11.52 6.63
CA PHE A 22 -0.18 11.80 8.05
C PHE A 22 0.84 11.06 8.92
N THR A 23 1.15 9.81 8.60
CA THR A 23 2.18 9.02 9.28
C THR A 23 3.56 9.71 9.21
N ILE A 24 3.93 10.22 8.04
CA ILE A 24 5.19 10.96 7.85
C ILE A 24 5.19 12.24 8.68
N VAL A 25 4.10 13.03 8.63
CA VAL A 25 3.97 14.29 9.38
C VAL A 25 4.05 14.04 10.89
N VAL A 26 3.39 13.00 11.40
CA VAL A 26 3.44 12.62 12.82
C VAL A 26 4.86 12.22 13.24
N LEU A 27 5.52 11.35 12.48
CA LEU A 27 6.89 10.94 12.77
C LEU A 27 7.88 12.12 12.72
N ALA A 28 7.74 12.99 11.72
CA ALA A 28 8.55 14.20 11.61
C ALA A 28 8.31 15.17 12.78
N GLY A 29 7.06 15.36 13.19
CA GLY A 29 6.71 16.18 14.35
C GLY A 29 7.27 15.64 15.66
N ILE A 30 7.21 14.32 15.86
CA ILE A 30 7.80 13.65 17.03
C ILE A 30 9.33 13.80 17.02
N GLY A 31 9.97 13.59 15.86
CA GLY A 31 11.42 13.77 15.72
C GLY A 31 11.86 15.20 16.01
N TYR A 32 11.11 16.19 15.53
CA TYR A 32 11.38 17.60 15.78
C TYR A 32 11.28 17.96 17.27
N LEU A 33 10.25 17.43 17.96
CA LEU A 33 10.06 17.69 19.38
C LEU A 33 11.16 17.03 20.23
N LEU A 34 11.60 15.83 19.84
CA LEU A 34 12.73 15.13 20.46
C LEU A 34 14.03 15.90 20.25
N ASP A 35 14.33 16.35 19.04
CA ASP A 35 15.52 17.16 18.74
C ASP A 35 15.56 18.44 19.58
N ARG A 36 14.41 19.12 19.73
CA ARG A 36 14.29 20.33 20.54
C ARG A 36 14.52 20.07 22.03
N TRP A 37 14.12 18.91 22.53
CA TRP A 37 14.23 18.54 23.94
C TRP A 37 15.64 18.02 24.30
N LEU A 38 16.29 17.29 23.40
CA LEU A 38 17.65 16.78 23.59
C LEU A 38 18.75 17.80 23.21
N GLY A 39 18.38 18.91 22.57
CA GLY A 39 19.34 19.94 22.15
C GLY A 39 20.26 19.50 21.00
N THR A 40 19.94 18.38 20.35
CA THR A 40 20.65 17.90 19.17
C THR A 40 20.25 18.73 17.95
N THR A 41 21.23 19.15 17.14
CA THR A 41 21.00 19.56 15.74
C THR A 41 20.23 18.44 15.01
N PRO A 42 19.49 18.71 13.91
CA PRO A 42 18.28 17.97 13.48
C PRO A 42 18.52 16.56 12.91
N TRP A 43 19.52 15.84 13.42
CA TRP A 43 19.93 14.51 13.04
C TRP A 43 18.89 13.45 13.38
N LEU A 44 18.19 13.58 14.52
CA LEU A 44 17.21 12.60 14.97
C LEU A 44 15.94 12.70 14.11
N THR A 45 15.51 13.92 13.77
CA THR A 45 14.45 14.18 12.76
C THR A 45 14.83 13.60 11.40
N ILE A 46 16.07 13.83 10.92
CA ILE A 46 16.53 13.29 9.62
C ILE A 46 16.48 11.77 9.63
N ALA A 47 16.98 11.12 10.69
CA ALA A 47 16.94 9.67 10.82
C ALA A 47 15.49 9.13 10.83
N LEU A 48 14.59 9.76 11.59
CA LEU A 48 13.17 9.39 11.65
C LEU A 48 12.48 9.55 10.30
N VAL A 49 12.76 10.61 9.55
CA VAL A 49 12.20 10.83 8.22
C VAL A 49 12.72 9.79 7.22
N ILE A 50 14.00 9.43 7.28
CA ILE A 50 14.55 8.34 6.45
C ILE A 50 13.86 7.02 6.77
N VAL A 51 13.70 6.68 8.05
CA VAL A 51 12.99 5.47 8.48
C VAL A 51 11.53 5.48 8.01
N ALA A 52 10.84 6.61 8.14
CA ALA A 52 9.47 6.78 7.64
C ALA A 52 9.40 6.55 6.12
N GLY A 53 10.32 7.14 5.35
CA GLY A 53 10.42 6.97 3.91
C GLY A 53 10.64 5.51 3.50
N VAL A 54 11.56 4.82 4.17
CA VAL A 54 11.80 3.38 3.95
C VAL A 54 10.56 2.55 4.30
N GLY A 55 9.87 2.86 5.41
CA GLY A 55 8.64 2.18 5.79
C GLY A 55 7.51 2.33 4.76
N VAL A 56 7.33 3.53 4.20
CA VAL A 56 6.37 3.80 3.12
C VAL A 56 6.75 3.03 1.86
N PHE A 57 8.04 3.03 1.49
CA PHE A 57 8.51 2.30 0.32
C PHE A 57 8.34 0.78 0.46
N ALA A 58 8.69 0.21 1.61
CA ALA A 58 8.48 -1.20 1.91
C ALA A 58 6.99 -1.55 1.84
N THR A 59 6.12 -0.72 2.42
CA THR A 59 4.66 -0.89 2.34
C THR A 59 4.16 -0.91 0.90
N LEU A 60 4.65 0.01 0.05
CA LEU A 60 4.30 0.02 -1.37
C LEU A 60 4.73 -1.27 -2.08
N LYS A 61 5.93 -1.76 -1.80
CA LYS A 61 6.46 -3.01 -2.38
C LYS A 61 5.64 -4.24 -1.98
N TYR A 62 5.41 -4.44 -0.68
CA TYR A 62 4.61 -5.59 -0.20
C TYR A 62 3.20 -5.58 -0.74
N ARG A 63 2.60 -4.40 -0.90
CA ARG A 63 1.25 -4.27 -1.45
C ARG A 63 1.18 -4.53 -2.95
N TYR A 64 2.20 -4.13 -3.70
CA TYR A 64 2.30 -4.48 -5.11
C TYR A 64 2.37 -6.01 -5.28
N GLU A 65 3.16 -6.68 -4.45
CA GLU A 65 3.27 -8.14 -4.45
C GLU A 65 1.95 -8.81 -4.05
N ALA A 66 1.25 -8.28 -3.04
CA ALA A 66 -0.08 -8.77 -2.65
C ALA A 66 -1.13 -8.60 -3.76
N ALA A 67 -1.16 -7.46 -4.45
CA ALA A 67 -2.09 -7.22 -5.56
C ALA A 67 -1.82 -8.17 -6.75
N MET A 68 -0.55 -8.46 -7.03
CA MET A 68 -0.18 -9.41 -8.07
C MET A 68 -0.53 -10.86 -7.70
N ALA A 69 -0.38 -11.23 -6.42
CA ALA A 69 -0.77 -12.55 -5.93
C ALA A 69 -2.30 -12.78 -6.02
N GLU A 70 -3.10 -11.74 -5.80
CA GLU A 70 -4.56 -11.79 -5.93
C GLU A 70 -4.99 -12.07 -7.37
N HIS A 71 -4.45 -11.34 -8.34
CA HIS A 71 -4.74 -11.58 -9.76
C HIS A 71 -4.22 -12.93 -10.27
N ALA A 72 -3.07 -13.40 -9.74
CA ALA A 72 -2.56 -14.72 -10.06
C ALA A 72 -3.49 -15.84 -9.55
N ARG A 73 -4.06 -15.68 -8.35
CA ARG A 73 -5.06 -16.59 -7.79
C ARG A 73 -6.35 -16.62 -8.60
N GLU A 74 -6.91 -15.45 -8.91
CA GLU A 74 -8.11 -15.36 -9.75
C GLU A 74 -7.91 -15.99 -11.13
N ARG A 75 -6.72 -15.81 -11.73
CA ARG A 75 -6.36 -16.43 -13.02
C ARG A 75 -6.29 -17.95 -12.91
N ASN A 76 -5.72 -18.47 -11.83
CA ASN A 76 -5.59 -19.90 -11.59
C ASN A 76 -6.96 -20.54 -11.31
N GLU A 77 -7.82 -19.89 -10.53
CA GLU A 77 -9.19 -20.32 -10.25
C GLU A 77 -10.02 -20.35 -11.53
N ARG A 78 -9.98 -19.29 -12.35
CA ARG A 78 -10.64 -19.26 -13.66
C ARG A 78 -10.10 -20.31 -14.63
N ALA A 79 -8.81 -20.64 -14.56
CA ALA A 79 -8.22 -21.70 -15.37
C ALA A 79 -8.69 -23.09 -14.90
N ALA A 80 -8.79 -23.32 -13.58
CA ALA A 80 -9.31 -24.54 -12.99
C ALA A 80 -10.81 -24.73 -13.30
N GLU A 81 -11.61 -23.67 -13.21
CA GLU A 81 -13.03 -23.67 -13.59
C GLU A 81 -13.22 -23.98 -15.09
N ARG A 82 -12.39 -23.40 -15.96
CA ARG A 82 -12.42 -23.69 -17.40
C ARG A 82 -12.00 -25.12 -17.72
N ALA A 83 -11.07 -25.69 -16.97
CA ALA A 83 -10.66 -27.09 -17.10
C ALA A 83 -11.75 -28.06 -16.62
N ALA A 84 -12.42 -27.74 -15.50
CA ALA A 84 -13.53 -28.51 -14.97
C ALA A 84 -14.80 -28.42 -15.83
N SER A 85 -15.01 -27.27 -16.50
CA SER A 85 -16.17 -27.02 -17.36
C SER A 85 -15.97 -27.47 -18.81
N ARG A 86 -14.89 -28.19 -19.15
CA ARG A 86 -14.62 -28.69 -20.50
C ARG A 86 -15.20 -30.11 -20.64
N PRO A 87 -16.43 -30.31 -21.16
CA PRO A 87 -17.00 -31.63 -21.32
C PRO A 87 -16.57 -32.14 -22.70
N GLY A 88 -15.69 -33.13 -22.74
CA GLY A 88 -15.27 -33.78 -23.98
C GLY A 88 -14.12 -33.06 -24.68
N GLY A 89 -12.98 -33.74 -24.74
CA GLY A 89 -11.83 -33.24 -25.47
C GLY A 89 -10.67 -34.20 -25.51
N VAL A 90 -10.94 -35.50 -25.72
CA VAL A 90 -10.06 -36.42 -26.46
C VAL A 90 -10.97 -37.50 -27.09
N SER A 91 -11.12 -37.43 -28.42
CA SER A 91 -11.46 -38.56 -29.28
C SER A 91 -10.35 -38.66 -30.31
#